data_AF-A0A3M6Z5D4-F1
#
_entry.id   AF-A0A3M6Z5D4-F1
#
_cell.length_a   1.000
_cell.length_b   1.000
_cell.length_c   1.000
_cell.angle_alpha   90.00
_cell.angle_beta   90.00
_cell.angle_gamma   90.00
#
_symmetry.space_group_name_H-M   'P 1'
#
loop_
_entity.id
_entity.type
_entity.pdbx_description
1 polymer ?
#
loop_
_entity_poly.entity_id
_entity_poly.type
_entity_poly.pdbx_seq_one_letter_code
_entity_poly.pdbx_strand_id
1 'polypeptide(L)'
;MGTRSYADVPPTAATIALNAYIFGFGGHSLVTPHATLKHLWWTDHRIQAKITRPFVISKLRGEEREFLDKQLAFGEGLTDDTYMEWILDRAKRLFLILAEIGVPDQIFGCIDDSWDDDDLPVSMENVKNLELAYDNDDELNKKFYETQFVYLLRELRMGAHIDYGPNEHIPMDYVNTLPPAVSLQVWDRISFPGRPDSIFMRRKYALTDKETGQSFRQSFVQDIRQANALRHEHIANVWASYTSEDSGYILSDFVGEHTLSTFIDHRTPMQFMRIPVAQRPALLLEWIHCLSDALAFLHHRGTAHAAIRPSNILIDHNNHIAFADVGALRTFQRGKKPQKTETYDYAAPESQVSKAPIVVPSSPPAAKDELEYERLFDRPIYWQQHPEQQLVPYSAHQPGNLSTLHG
;
A
#
# COMPACT_ATOMS: atom_id res chain seq x y z
N MET A 1 -26.34 -52.35 17.59
CA MET A 1 -25.01 -51.76 17.85
C MET A 1 -24.31 -51.61 16.51
N GLY A 2 -23.95 -50.40 16.13
CA GLY A 2 -23.28 -50.09 14.87
C GLY A 2 -22.92 -48.61 14.87
N THR A 3 -21.66 -48.34 15.21
CA THR A 3 -21.01 -47.02 15.23
C THR A 3 -21.08 -46.38 13.85
N ARG A 4 -21.76 -45.23 13.73
CA ARG A 4 -21.68 -44.39 12.53
C ARG A 4 -20.61 -43.33 12.74
N SER A 5 -19.56 -43.46 11.94
CA SER A 5 -18.45 -42.52 11.76
C SER A 5 -18.98 -41.12 11.43
N TYR A 6 -18.47 -40.10 12.14
CA TYR A 6 -18.72 -38.67 11.90
C TYR A 6 -17.79 -38.12 10.80
N ALA A 7 -17.74 -38.81 9.66
CA ALA A 7 -17.05 -38.32 8.48
C ALA A 7 -17.95 -38.64 7.28
N ASP A 8 -18.28 -37.58 6.52
CA ASP A 8 -18.97 -37.55 5.22
C ASP A 8 -20.20 -36.64 5.19
N VAL A 9 -20.09 -35.45 5.80
CA VAL A 9 -20.84 -34.29 5.32
C VAL A 9 -19.89 -33.51 4.40
N PRO A 10 -20.15 -33.43 3.09
CA PRO A 10 -19.33 -32.64 2.18
C PRO A 10 -19.31 -31.19 2.66
N PRO A 11 -18.14 -30.53 2.75
CA PRO A 11 -18.05 -29.19 3.30
C PRO A 11 -18.89 -28.23 2.43
N THR A 12 -19.82 -27.54 3.07
CA THR A 12 -20.63 -26.50 2.42
C THR A 12 -19.73 -25.35 1.98
N ALA A 13 -20.15 -24.60 0.95
CA ALA A 13 -19.39 -23.47 0.43
C ALA A 13 -18.96 -22.46 1.52
N ALA A 14 -19.77 -22.32 2.59
CA ALA A 14 -19.45 -21.51 3.76
C ALA A 14 -18.27 -22.06 4.57
N THR A 15 -18.19 -23.39 4.78
CA THR A 15 -17.08 -24.03 5.50
C THR A 15 -15.79 -24.03 4.68
N ILE A 16 -15.90 -24.17 3.35
CA ILE A 16 -14.76 -24.03 2.44
C ILE A 16 -14.23 -22.59 2.45
N ALA A 17 -15.12 -21.60 2.45
CA ALA A 17 -14.75 -20.18 2.54
C ALA A 17 -14.14 -19.83 3.91
N LEU A 18 -14.67 -20.36 5.01
CA LEU A 18 -14.14 -20.17 6.36
C LEU A 18 -12.76 -20.80 6.50
N ASN A 19 -12.53 -22.00 5.96
CA ASN A 19 -11.22 -22.65 5.99
C ASN A 19 -10.22 -21.92 5.08
N ALA A 20 -10.61 -21.51 3.88
CA ALA A 20 -9.77 -20.69 3.01
C ALA A 20 -9.41 -19.33 3.65
N TYR A 21 -10.29 -18.79 4.49
CA TYR A 21 -10.10 -17.56 5.26
C TYR A 21 -9.15 -17.76 6.46
N ILE A 22 -9.31 -18.85 7.24
CA ILE A 22 -8.45 -19.20 8.37
C ILE A 22 -7.00 -19.45 7.93
N PHE A 23 -6.81 -20.02 6.73
CA PHE A 23 -5.48 -20.34 6.19
C PHE A 23 -4.93 -19.29 5.20
N GLY A 24 -5.53 -18.09 5.11
CA GLY A 24 -4.96 -16.99 4.32
C GLY A 24 -5.09 -17.10 2.79
N PHE A 25 -5.92 -18.01 2.29
CA PHE A 25 -6.22 -18.21 0.86
C PHE A 25 -7.46 -17.43 0.36
N GLY A 26 -8.09 -16.62 1.21
CA GLY A 26 -9.36 -15.94 0.93
C GLY A 26 -9.35 -14.90 -0.21
N GLY A 27 -8.19 -14.52 -0.74
CA GLY A 27 -8.05 -13.50 -1.79
C GLY A 27 -8.37 -13.95 -3.22
N HIS A 28 -8.71 -15.22 -3.44
CA HIS A 28 -8.86 -15.79 -4.80
C HIS A 28 -10.20 -16.49 -5.09
N SER A 29 -11.17 -16.44 -4.19
CA SER A 29 -12.43 -17.18 -4.38
C SER A 29 -13.49 -16.37 -5.14
N LEU A 30 -13.83 -16.84 -6.34
CA LEU A 30 -14.68 -16.22 -7.36
C LEU A 30 -16.18 -16.13 -7.03
N VAL A 31 -16.64 -16.60 -5.86
CA VAL A 31 -18.09 -16.85 -5.63
C VAL A 31 -18.61 -16.33 -4.28
N THR A 32 -17.90 -15.43 -3.61
CA THR A 32 -18.44 -14.78 -2.41
C THR A 32 -18.76 -13.32 -2.73
N PRO A 33 -20.03 -12.87 -2.59
CA PRO A 33 -20.34 -11.45 -2.64
C PRO A 33 -19.46 -10.76 -1.60
N HIS A 34 -18.60 -9.84 -2.02
CA HIS A 34 -17.64 -9.16 -1.15
C HIS A 34 -18.31 -8.30 -0.06
N ALA A 35 -19.65 -8.21 -0.08
CA ALA A 35 -20.45 -7.58 0.95
C ALA A 35 -20.70 -8.46 2.19
N THR A 36 -20.63 -9.80 2.09
CA THR A 36 -21.22 -10.69 3.11
C THR A 36 -20.24 -11.19 4.18
N LEU A 37 -18.95 -10.86 4.08
CA LEU A 37 -17.94 -11.14 5.11
C LEU A 37 -16.95 -9.97 5.19
N LYS A 38 -17.44 -8.77 5.54
CA LYS A 38 -16.52 -7.68 5.90
C LYS A 38 -15.82 -8.06 7.19
N HIS A 39 -14.49 -8.08 7.16
CA HIS A 39 -13.65 -8.20 8.34
C HIS A 39 -14.10 -7.13 9.35
N LEU A 40 -14.57 -7.56 10.52
CA LEU A 40 -15.06 -6.64 11.55
C LEU A 40 -13.83 -6.10 12.31
N TRP A 41 -13.23 -5.04 11.77
CA TRP A 41 -12.08 -4.37 12.38
C TRP A 41 -12.42 -3.81 13.77
N TRP A 42 -11.57 -4.10 14.76
CA TRP A 42 -11.63 -3.57 16.13
C TRP A 42 -10.90 -2.23 16.23
N THR A 43 -11.48 -1.20 15.63
CA THR A 43 -10.96 0.16 15.73
C THR A 43 -11.08 0.70 17.16
N ASP A 44 -10.28 1.71 17.51
CA ASP A 44 -10.33 2.33 18.85
C ASP A 44 -11.75 2.75 19.21
N HIS A 45 -12.44 3.45 18.30
CA HIS A 45 -13.83 3.87 18.51
C HIS A 45 -14.76 2.69 18.82
N ARG A 46 -14.56 1.55 18.15
CA ARG A 46 -15.38 0.36 18.36
C ARG A 46 -15.10 -0.30 19.71
N ILE A 47 -13.83 -0.40 20.10
CA ILE A 47 -13.43 -0.95 21.40
C ILE A 47 -14.06 -0.10 22.51
N GLN A 48 -13.92 1.23 22.41
CA GLN A 48 -14.50 2.19 23.34
C GLN A 48 -16.03 2.07 23.42
N ALA A 49 -16.71 1.91 22.29
CA ALA A 49 -18.17 1.74 22.27
C ALA A 49 -18.65 0.37 22.77
N LYS A 50 -17.83 -0.68 22.59
CA LYS A 50 -18.21 -2.05 22.95
C LYS A 50 -18.05 -2.29 24.45
N ILE A 51 -16.93 -1.85 25.02
CA ILE A 51 -16.63 -2.12 26.41
C ILE A 51 -17.32 -1.08 27.28
N THR A 52 -18.44 -1.52 27.81
CA THR A 52 -19.27 -0.80 28.76
C THR A 52 -19.44 -1.66 30.01
N ARG A 53 -19.81 -1.05 31.13
CA ARG A 53 -20.09 -1.77 32.38
C ARG A 53 -21.03 -2.99 32.19
N PRO A 54 -22.16 -2.89 31.46
CA PRO A 54 -23.01 -4.06 31.16
C PRO A 54 -22.30 -5.16 30.39
N PHE A 55 -21.41 -4.81 29.46
CA PHE A 55 -20.64 -5.79 28.69
C PHE A 55 -19.65 -6.56 29.58
N VAL A 56 -18.91 -5.86 30.44
CA VAL A 56 -17.98 -6.49 31.39
C VAL A 56 -18.72 -7.47 32.31
N ILE A 57 -19.84 -7.02 32.90
CA ILE A 57 -20.69 -7.86 33.77
C ILE A 57 -21.23 -9.09 33.02
N SER A 58 -21.56 -8.96 31.73
CA SER A 58 -22.08 -10.07 30.93
C SER A 58 -21.07 -11.18 30.69
N LYS A 59 -19.78 -10.88 30.77
CA LYS A 59 -18.67 -11.82 30.53
C LYS A 59 -18.16 -12.50 31.80
N LEU A 60 -18.48 -11.97 32.98
CA LEU A 60 -18.08 -12.49 34.28
C LEU A 60 -19.21 -13.23 34.99
N ARG A 61 -18.86 -14.15 35.88
CA ARG A 61 -19.76 -15.00 36.67
C ARG A 61 -20.17 -14.32 37.99
N GLY A 62 -21.16 -14.89 38.69
CA GLY A 62 -21.83 -14.27 39.83
C GLY A 62 -20.89 -13.70 40.91
N GLU A 63 -19.96 -14.51 41.40
CA GLU A 63 -19.03 -14.11 42.48
C GLU A 63 -17.98 -13.09 42.01
N GLU A 64 -17.52 -13.20 40.75
CA GLU A 64 -16.57 -12.28 40.12
C GLU A 64 -17.18 -10.88 39.92
N ARG A 65 -18.49 -10.78 39.70
CA ARG A 65 -19.18 -9.50 39.52
C ARG A 65 -19.15 -8.63 40.76
N GLU A 66 -19.18 -9.23 41.94
CA GLU A 66 -19.08 -8.51 43.21
C GLU A 66 -17.69 -7.93 43.42
N PHE A 67 -16.68 -8.46 42.73
CA PHE A 67 -15.30 -7.99 42.79
C PHE A 67 -15.06 -6.72 41.97
N LEU A 68 -15.89 -6.47 40.94
CA LEU A 68 -15.74 -5.31 40.04
C LEU A 68 -15.84 -3.96 40.74
N ASP A 69 -16.66 -3.87 41.80
CA ASP A 69 -16.87 -2.64 42.56
C ASP A 69 -15.94 -2.53 43.79
N LYS A 70 -15.01 -3.48 43.97
CA LYS A 70 -13.99 -3.38 45.02
C LYS A 70 -12.88 -2.43 44.59
N GLN A 71 -12.27 -1.80 45.59
CA GLN A 71 -11.05 -1.02 45.41
C GLN A 71 -9.89 -1.93 45.04
N LEU A 72 -8.97 -1.39 44.24
CA LEU A 72 -7.76 -2.10 43.81
C LEU A 72 -6.90 -2.51 45.02
N ALA A 73 -6.34 -3.71 44.96
CA ALA A 73 -5.55 -4.28 46.06
C ALA A 73 -4.16 -3.63 46.22
N PHE A 74 -3.62 -3.04 45.16
CA PHE A 74 -2.30 -2.43 45.12
C PHE A 74 -2.40 -0.90 45.22
N GLY A 75 -1.39 -0.27 45.85
CA GLY A 75 -1.27 1.19 45.92
C GLY A 75 -1.56 1.84 47.28
N GLU A 76 -1.77 1.09 48.37
CA GLU A 76 -1.91 1.60 49.77
C GLU A 76 -2.70 2.93 49.92
N GLY A 77 -3.82 3.08 49.20
CA GLY A 77 -4.66 4.29 49.28
C GLY A 77 -4.21 5.49 48.44
N LEU A 78 -3.36 5.27 47.42
CA LEU A 78 -2.98 6.29 46.43
C LEU A 78 -3.98 6.41 45.27
N THR A 79 -4.87 5.43 45.08
CA THR A 79 -5.92 5.43 44.05
C THR A 79 -7.24 4.96 44.64
N ASP A 80 -8.30 5.74 44.43
CA ASP A 80 -9.68 5.36 44.82
C ASP A 80 -10.39 4.54 43.73
N ASP A 81 -9.69 4.23 42.62
CA ASP A 81 -10.24 3.53 41.47
C ASP A 81 -10.69 2.11 41.83
N THR A 82 -11.83 1.70 41.27
CA THR A 82 -12.34 0.32 41.34
C THR A 82 -11.80 -0.54 40.19
N TYR A 83 -11.88 -1.87 40.31
CA TYR A 83 -11.53 -2.76 39.19
C TYR A 83 -12.35 -2.46 37.93
N MET A 84 -13.64 -2.11 38.07
CA MET A 84 -14.48 -1.70 36.94
C MET A 84 -13.94 -0.44 36.26
N GLU A 85 -13.57 0.59 37.02
CA GLU A 85 -13.02 1.83 36.47
C GLU A 85 -11.68 1.59 35.79
N TRP A 86 -10.81 0.77 36.39
CA TRP A 86 -9.55 0.39 35.76
C TRP A 86 -9.74 -0.33 34.42
N ILE A 87 -10.67 -1.30 34.35
CA ILE A 87 -10.98 -2.01 33.10
C ILE A 87 -11.48 -1.04 32.04
N LEU A 88 -12.36 -0.11 32.41
CA LEU A 88 -12.93 0.83 31.47
C LEU A 88 -11.93 1.90 31.04
N ASP A 89 -11.02 2.34 31.90
CA ASP A 89 -10.16 3.47 31.59
C ASP A 89 -8.80 3.05 31.06
N ARG A 90 -8.28 1.89 31.48
CA ARG A 90 -6.89 1.47 31.20
C ARG A 90 -6.73 0.09 30.58
N ALA A 91 -7.64 -0.86 30.84
CA ALA A 91 -7.45 -2.26 30.43
C ALA A 91 -8.54 -2.79 29.48
N LYS A 92 -9.06 -1.93 28.60
CA LYS A 92 -10.13 -2.28 27.66
C LYS A 92 -9.71 -3.39 26.68
N ARG A 93 -8.55 -3.23 26.02
CA ARG A 93 -8.05 -4.22 25.06
C ARG A 93 -7.66 -5.50 25.76
N LEU A 94 -6.97 -5.40 26.89
CA LEU A 94 -6.60 -6.55 27.70
C LEU A 94 -7.83 -7.39 28.07
N PHE A 95 -8.91 -6.76 28.56
CA PHE A 95 -10.15 -7.46 28.89
C PHE A 95 -10.80 -8.14 27.66
N LEU A 96 -10.79 -7.51 26.48
CA LEU A 96 -11.32 -8.14 25.26
C LEU A 96 -10.54 -9.38 24.85
N ILE A 97 -9.20 -9.32 24.97
CA ILE A 97 -8.33 -10.45 24.66
C ILE A 97 -8.67 -11.62 25.59
N LEU A 98 -8.70 -11.37 26.90
CA LEU A 98 -9.05 -12.36 27.92
C LEU A 98 -10.46 -12.96 27.70
N ALA A 99 -11.44 -12.12 27.38
CA ALA A 99 -12.80 -12.54 27.10
C ALA A 99 -12.94 -13.36 25.80
N GLU A 100 -12.09 -13.13 24.80
CA GLU A 100 -12.07 -13.88 23.54
C GLU A 100 -11.39 -15.25 23.71
N ILE A 101 -10.30 -15.31 24.48
CA ILE A 101 -9.60 -16.57 24.74
C ILE A 101 -10.38 -17.49 25.69
N GLY A 102 -11.29 -16.92 26.50
CA GLY A 102 -12.25 -17.65 27.34
C GLY A 102 -11.97 -17.58 28.84
N VAL A 103 -11.05 -16.71 29.28
CA VAL A 103 -10.65 -16.52 30.69
C VAL A 103 -10.81 -15.05 31.14
N PRO A 104 -12.02 -14.46 31.03
CA PRO A 104 -12.23 -13.05 31.37
C PRO A 104 -11.98 -12.73 32.87
N ASP A 105 -12.07 -13.74 33.74
CA ASP A 105 -11.85 -13.64 35.19
C ASP A 105 -10.39 -13.36 35.56
N GLN A 106 -9.43 -13.72 34.70
CA GLN A 106 -8.00 -13.48 34.94
C GLN A 106 -7.62 -11.99 34.89
N ILE A 107 -8.57 -11.12 34.49
CA ILE A 107 -8.37 -9.67 34.50
C ILE A 107 -8.02 -9.14 35.89
N PHE A 108 -8.55 -9.74 36.97
CA PHE A 108 -8.25 -9.29 38.33
C PHE A 108 -6.79 -9.51 38.71
N GLY A 109 -6.24 -10.70 38.41
CA GLY A 109 -4.82 -11.00 38.62
C GLY A 109 -3.92 -10.12 37.76
N CYS A 110 -4.25 -9.95 36.48
CA CYS A 110 -3.52 -9.04 35.59
C CYS A 110 -3.48 -7.61 36.15
N ILE A 111 -4.62 -7.10 36.62
CA ILE A 111 -4.71 -5.76 37.21
C ILE A 111 -3.90 -5.68 38.51
N ASP A 112 -3.97 -6.69 39.38
CA ASP A 112 -3.20 -6.73 40.63
C ASP A 112 -1.69 -6.70 40.39
N ASP A 113 -1.24 -7.32 39.30
CA ASP A 113 0.15 -7.27 38.81
C ASP A 113 0.45 -6.01 37.99
N SER A 114 -0.48 -5.05 37.94
CA SER A 114 -0.37 -3.74 37.27
C SER A 114 -0.28 -3.79 35.74
N TRP A 115 -0.80 -4.85 35.10
CA TRP A 115 -0.91 -4.90 33.64
C TRP A 115 -2.06 -4.03 33.12
N ASP A 116 -1.79 -3.26 32.06
CA ASP A 116 -2.81 -2.47 31.36
C ASP A 116 -2.66 -2.52 29.81
N ASP A 117 -3.45 -1.70 29.10
CA ASP A 117 -3.40 -1.65 27.63
C ASP A 117 -2.07 -1.07 27.09
N ASP A 118 -1.33 -0.28 27.87
CA ASP A 118 -0.06 0.33 27.44
C ASP A 118 1.09 -0.69 27.43
N ASP A 119 0.95 -1.80 28.17
CA ASP A 119 1.88 -2.93 28.16
C ASP A 119 1.74 -3.85 26.93
N LEU A 120 0.67 -3.66 26.14
CA LEU A 120 0.43 -4.42 24.92
C LEU A 120 1.22 -3.83 23.73
N PRO A 121 1.78 -4.66 22.82
CA PRO A 121 1.71 -6.11 22.78
C PRO A 121 2.72 -6.80 23.72
N VAL A 122 2.25 -7.83 24.42
CA VAL A 122 3.09 -8.70 25.26
C VAL A 122 3.82 -9.71 24.38
N SER A 123 5.14 -9.81 24.55
CA SER A 123 5.95 -10.79 23.84
C SER A 123 5.61 -12.22 24.29
N MET A 124 5.75 -13.21 23.40
CA MET A 124 5.45 -14.61 23.72
C MET A 124 6.16 -15.12 24.98
N GLU A 125 7.37 -14.64 25.26
CA GLU A 125 8.14 -15.01 26.46
C GLU A 125 7.56 -14.44 27.76
N ASN A 126 6.88 -13.30 27.67
CA ASN A 126 6.31 -12.57 28.81
C ASN A 126 4.84 -12.92 29.07
N VAL A 127 4.13 -13.54 28.11
CA VAL A 127 2.72 -13.94 28.30
C VAL A 127 2.55 -14.87 29.50
N LYS A 128 3.54 -15.72 29.79
CA LYS A 128 3.52 -16.61 30.97
C LYS A 128 3.43 -15.85 32.31
N ASN A 129 3.85 -14.58 32.34
CA ASN A 129 3.81 -13.74 33.53
C ASN A 129 2.41 -13.13 33.78
N LEU A 130 1.46 -13.33 32.86
CA LEU A 130 0.05 -12.97 33.06
C LEU A 130 -0.70 -14.02 33.89
N GLU A 131 -0.06 -15.16 34.17
CA GLU A 131 -0.61 -16.24 35.00
C GLU A 131 -2.05 -16.65 34.62
N LEU A 132 -2.32 -16.76 33.31
CA LEU A 132 -3.66 -16.99 32.75
C LEU A 132 -4.36 -18.28 33.20
N ALA A 133 -3.61 -19.21 33.80
CA ALA A 133 -4.08 -20.47 34.36
C ALA A 133 -3.20 -20.86 35.57
N TYR A 134 -3.75 -21.68 36.47
CA TYR A 134 -3.04 -22.16 37.66
C TYR A 134 -1.75 -22.91 37.32
N ASP A 135 -1.82 -23.76 36.29
CA ASP A 135 -0.65 -24.39 35.68
C ASP A 135 -0.34 -23.69 34.36
N ASN A 136 0.94 -23.56 34.01
CA ASN A 136 1.36 -22.94 32.76
C ASN A 136 0.80 -23.72 31.56
N ASP A 137 -0.06 -23.06 30.79
CA ASP A 137 -0.69 -23.58 29.58
C ASP A 137 -0.11 -22.87 28.34
N ASP A 138 0.80 -23.55 27.65
CA ASP A 138 1.46 -23.04 26.45
C ASP A 138 0.46 -22.79 25.29
N GLU A 139 -0.63 -23.55 25.19
CA GLU A 139 -1.65 -23.34 24.16
C GLU A 139 -2.45 -22.08 24.44
N LEU A 140 -2.85 -21.87 25.70
CA LEU A 140 -3.54 -20.66 26.13
C LEU A 140 -2.67 -19.42 25.96
N ASN A 141 -1.39 -19.50 26.34
CA ASN A 141 -0.43 -18.42 26.16
C ASN A 141 -0.24 -18.07 24.68
N LYS A 142 -0.12 -19.07 23.81
CA LYS A 142 -0.05 -18.86 22.36
C LYS A 142 -1.33 -18.21 21.83
N LYS A 143 -2.49 -18.66 22.30
CA LYS A 143 -3.79 -18.10 21.90
C LYS A 143 -3.92 -16.63 22.33
N PHE A 144 -3.49 -16.27 23.55
CA PHE A 144 -3.41 -14.87 23.98
C PHE A 144 -2.50 -14.06 23.06
N TYR A 145 -1.28 -14.58 22.82
CA TYR A 145 -0.28 -13.92 22.00
C TYR A 145 -0.76 -13.65 20.57
N GLU A 146 -1.48 -14.56 19.95
CA GLU A 146 -2.04 -14.37 18.60
C GLU A 146 -3.26 -13.43 18.64
N THR A 147 -4.13 -13.57 19.65
CA THR A 147 -5.38 -12.80 19.75
C THR A 147 -5.15 -11.31 20.01
N GLN A 148 -4.08 -10.94 20.71
CA GLN A 148 -3.80 -9.52 21.00
C GLN A 148 -3.72 -8.65 19.74
N PHE A 149 -3.16 -9.17 18.64
CA PHE A 149 -3.00 -8.42 17.40
C PHE A 149 -4.33 -8.12 16.69
N VAL A 150 -5.42 -8.81 17.05
CA VAL A 150 -6.77 -8.52 16.58
C VAL A 150 -7.32 -7.23 17.20
N TYR A 151 -6.92 -6.91 18.43
CA TYR A 151 -7.39 -5.76 19.22
C TYR A 151 -6.39 -4.61 19.26
N LEU A 152 -5.17 -4.81 18.76
CA LEU A 152 -4.09 -3.82 18.67
C LEU A 152 -3.94 -3.28 17.24
N LEU A 153 -5.07 -3.01 16.58
CA LEU A 153 -5.05 -2.47 15.21
C LEU A 153 -4.42 -1.08 15.19
N ARG A 154 -3.33 -0.94 14.44
CA ARG A 154 -2.69 0.35 14.19
C ARG A 154 -3.19 0.92 12.87
N GLU A 155 -4.02 1.95 12.95
CA GLU A 155 -4.56 2.62 11.77
C GLU A 155 -3.53 3.54 11.11
N LEU A 156 -3.44 3.46 9.78
CA LEU A 156 -2.63 4.39 8.99
C LEU A 156 -3.31 5.77 8.94
N ARG A 157 -2.53 6.81 9.22
CA ARG A 157 -2.95 8.20 9.10
C ARG A 157 -2.15 8.91 8.02
N MET A 158 -2.68 10.01 7.51
CA MET A 158 -1.99 10.83 6.52
C MET A 158 -0.60 11.24 7.04
N GLY A 159 0.44 11.01 6.24
CA GLY A 159 1.84 11.29 6.55
C GLY A 159 2.52 10.22 7.40
N ALA A 160 1.80 9.20 7.88
CA ALA A 160 2.37 8.18 8.74
C ALA A 160 3.20 7.15 7.96
N HIS A 161 4.19 6.59 8.67
CA HIS A 161 4.88 5.36 8.29
C HIS A 161 4.75 4.37 9.44
N ILE A 162 4.27 3.16 9.16
CA ILE A 162 4.14 2.08 10.15
C ILE A 162 4.95 0.87 9.71
N ASP A 163 5.81 0.35 10.59
CA ASP A 163 6.38 -1.00 10.41
C ASP A 163 5.45 -1.99 11.13
N TYR A 164 4.82 -2.87 10.36
CA TYR A 164 3.95 -3.93 10.89
C TYR A 164 4.76 -5.20 11.11
N GLY A 165 4.62 -5.76 12.31
CA GLY A 165 5.13 -7.09 12.63
C GLY A 165 4.44 -8.21 11.83
N PRO A 166 4.98 -9.43 11.87
CA PRO A 166 4.46 -10.57 11.09
C PRO A 166 3.05 -11.00 11.50
N ASN A 167 2.65 -10.74 12.74
CA ASN A 167 1.33 -11.10 13.27
C ASN A 167 0.35 -9.93 13.28
N GLU A 168 0.80 -8.72 12.94
CA GLU A 168 -0.07 -7.55 12.93
C GLU A 168 -0.98 -7.56 11.70
N HIS A 169 -2.27 -7.33 11.94
CA HIS A 169 -3.22 -7.13 10.86
C HIS A 169 -3.23 -5.67 10.41
N ILE A 170 -3.24 -5.48 9.09
CA ILE A 170 -3.27 -4.15 8.50
C ILE A 170 -4.73 -3.81 8.15
N PRO A 171 -5.35 -2.80 8.81
CA PRO A 171 -6.78 -2.55 8.69
C PRO A 171 -7.12 -1.89 7.35
N MET A 172 -7.37 -2.68 6.31
CA MET A 172 -7.80 -2.19 5.00
C MET A 172 -8.66 -3.21 4.26
N ASP A 173 -9.63 -2.71 3.48
CA ASP A 173 -10.50 -3.51 2.63
C ASP A 173 -10.15 -3.26 1.16
N TYR A 174 -9.96 -4.33 0.37
CA TYR A 174 -9.70 -4.20 -1.07
C TYR A 174 -10.97 -3.83 -1.82
N VAL A 175 -10.85 -2.89 -2.76
CA VAL A 175 -11.96 -2.33 -3.54
C VAL A 175 -11.79 -2.72 -5.00
N ASN A 176 -12.87 -3.19 -5.63
CA ASN A 176 -12.94 -3.45 -7.07
C ASN A 176 -11.76 -4.28 -7.62
N THR A 177 -11.42 -5.37 -6.94
CA THR A 177 -10.43 -6.34 -7.41
C THR A 177 -10.95 -7.06 -8.66
N LEU A 178 -10.74 -6.44 -9.82
CA LEU A 178 -10.91 -7.13 -11.09
C LEU A 178 -9.91 -8.30 -11.14
N PRO A 179 -10.30 -9.47 -11.67
CA PRO A 179 -9.37 -10.57 -11.86
C PRO A 179 -8.13 -10.08 -12.63
N PRO A 180 -6.90 -10.53 -12.29
CA PRO A 180 -5.67 -10.09 -12.96
C PRO A 180 -5.70 -10.23 -14.49
N ALA A 181 -6.49 -11.17 -15.02
CA ALA A 181 -6.68 -11.39 -16.46
C ALA A 181 -7.53 -10.31 -17.16
N VAL A 182 -8.33 -9.55 -16.40
CA VAL A 182 -9.24 -8.50 -16.89
C VAL A 182 -8.79 -7.11 -16.42
N SER A 183 -7.97 -7.05 -15.38
CA SER A 183 -7.40 -5.80 -14.90
C SER A 183 -6.34 -5.29 -15.86
N LEU A 184 -6.61 -4.14 -16.49
CA LEU A 184 -5.66 -3.42 -17.32
C LEU A 184 -4.46 -2.88 -16.52
N GLN A 185 -4.57 -2.88 -15.18
CA GLN A 185 -3.58 -2.31 -14.27
C GLN A 185 -3.33 -3.20 -13.04
N VAL A 186 -2.11 -3.14 -12.51
CA VAL A 186 -1.63 -4.01 -11.42
C VAL A 186 -1.69 -3.30 -10.05
N TRP A 187 -2.47 -2.23 -9.93
CA TRP A 187 -2.54 -1.48 -8.67
C TRP A 187 -3.74 -1.90 -7.84
N ASP A 188 -3.44 -2.30 -6.61
CA ASP A 188 -4.48 -2.57 -5.62
C ASP A 188 -5.18 -1.26 -5.24
N ARG A 189 -6.51 -1.28 -5.21
CA ARG A 189 -7.32 -0.21 -4.61
C ARG A 189 -7.79 -0.67 -3.25
N ILE A 190 -7.64 0.18 -2.24
CA ILE A 190 -8.00 -0.13 -0.86
C ILE A 190 -8.86 0.98 -0.28
N SER A 191 -9.64 0.65 0.74
CA SER A 191 -10.37 1.62 1.57
C SER A 191 -10.12 1.29 3.04
N PHE A 192 -10.25 2.29 3.91
CA PHE A 192 -10.13 2.09 5.35
C PHE A 192 -11.46 1.71 5.98
N PRO A 193 -11.44 0.94 7.10
CA PRO A 193 -12.64 0.60 7.84
C PRO A 193 -13.43 1.84 8.24
N GLY A 194 -14.75 1.82 8.02
CA GLY A 194 -15.62 2.97 8.31
C GLY A 194 -15.53 4.13 7.32
N ARG A 195 -14.68 4.04 6.28
CA ARG A 195 -14.54 5.04 5.21
C ARG A 195 -14.53 4.39 3.81
N PRO A 196 -15.63 3.72 3.41
CA PRO A 196 -15.67 2.98 2.14
C PRO A 196 -15.54 3.88 0.91
N ASP A 197 -15.94 5.15 1.01
CA ASP A 197 -15.86 6.11 -0.10
C ASP A 197 -14.46 6.71 -0.28
N SER A 198 -13.57 6.53 0.70
CA SER A 198 -12.18 6.98 0.64
C SER A 198 -11.30 5.87 0.07
N ILE A 199 -11.13 5.89 -1.25
CA ILE A 199 -10.32 4.91 -1.98
C ILE A 199 -8.88 5.43 -2.10
N PHE A 200 -7.92 4.54 -1.87
CA PHE A 200 -6.51 4.79 -2.04
C PHE A 200 -5.91 3.78 -3.02
N MET A 201 -4.92 4.24 -3.78
CA MET A 201 -4.08 3.36 -4.60
C MET A 201 -2.93 2.84 -3.76
N ARG A 202 -2.74 1.52 -3.73
CA ARG A 202 -1.66 0.84 -3.01
C ARG A 202 -0.62 0.32 -4.00
N ARG A 203 0.64 0.69 -3.76
CA ARG A 203 1.81 0.25 -4.53
C ARG A 203 2.74 -0.54 -3.63
N LYS A 204 3.24 -1.69 -4.13
CA LYS A 204 4.17 -2.59 -3.43
C LYS A 204 5.58 -2.47 -4.03
N TYR A 205 6.58 -2.37 -3.16
CA TYR A 205 7.99 -2.32 -3.51
C TYR A 205 8.76 -3.38 -2.73
N ALA A 206 9.60 -4.17 -3.42
CA ALA A 206 10.44 -5.17 -2.78
C ALA A 206 11.62 -4.47 -2.07
N LEU A 207 11.72 -4.68 -0.76
CA LEU A 207 12.77 -4.09 0.09
C LEU A 207 13.94 -5.00 0.33
N THR A 208 13.80 -6.29 0.08
CA THR A 208 14.90 -7.25 0.16
C THR A 208 15.23 -7.75 -1.23
N ASP A 209 16.51 -7.71 -1.57
CA ASP A 209 17.01 -8.27 -2.81
C ASP A 209 17.09 -9.80 -2.71
N LYS A 210 16.46 -10.50 -3.65
CA LYS A 210 16.36 -11.97 -3.59
C LYS A 210 17.69 -12.67 -3.81
N GLU A 211 18.64 -12.03 -4.50
CA GLU A 211 19.92 -12.64 -4.85
C GLU A 211 20.99 -12.33 -3.80
N THR A 212 21.03 -11.09 -3.33
CA THR A 212 22.06 -10.61 -2.40
C THR A 212 21.64 -10.59 -0.93
N GLY A 213 20.33 -10.70 -0.64
CA GLY A 213 19.78 -10.54 0.71
C GLY A 213 19.88 -9.10 1.25
N GLN A 214 20.33 -8.14 0.44
CA GLN A 214 20.49 -6.76 0.87
C GLN A 214 19.12 -6.13 1.18
N SER A 215 19.01 -5.53 2.36
CA SER A 215 17.81 -4.79 2.78
C SER A 215 17.91 -3.31 2.40
N PHE A 216 16.81 -2.79 1.86
CA PHE A 216 16.63 -1.38 1.47
C PHE A 216 15.62 -0.66 2.37
N ARG A 217 15.27 -1.24 3.54
CA ARG A 217 14.30 -0.66 4.48
C ARG A 217 14.65 0.77 4.89
N GLN A 218 15.90 1.04 5.26
CA GLN A 218 16.34 2.39 5.64
C GLN A 218 16.24 3.39 4.47
N SER A 219 16.67 2.97 3.27
CA SER A 219 16.55 3.79 2.06
C SER A 219 15.09 4.06 1.70
N PHE A 220 14.18 3.11 1.93
CA PHE A 220 12.75 3.29 1.69
C PHE A 220 12.16 4.37 2.59
N VAL A 221 12.50 4.38 3.88
CA VAL A 221 12.07 5.43 4.81
C VAL A 221 12.64 6.80 4.42
N GLN A 222 13.88 6.86 3.93
CA GLN A 222 14.46 8.11 3.40
C GLN A 222 13.71 8.59 2.16
N ASP A 223 13.43 7.71 1.21
CA ASP A 223 12.68 8.02 -0.01
C ASP A 223 11.25 8.48 0.32
N ILE A 224 10.58 7.90 1.33
CA ILE A 224 9.28 8.36 1.81
C ILE A 224 9.36 9.79 2.34
N ARG A 225 10.39 10.13 3.13
CA ARG A 225 10.58 11.50 3.64
C ARG A 225 10.78 12.49 2.50
N GLN A 226 11.58 12.13 1.50
CA GLN A 226 11.77 12.95 0.30
C GLN A 226 10.45 13.10 -0.47
N ALA A 227 9.73 12.01 -0.71
CA ALA A 227 8.44 12.04 -1.40
C ALA A 227 7.42 12.93 -0.69
N ASN A 228 7.38 12.91 0.65
CA ASN A 228 6.51 13.78 1.44
C ASN A 228 6.86 15.28 1.31
N ALA A 229 8.11 15.63 1.02
CA ALA A 229 8.52 17.01 0.74
C ALA A 229 8.15 17.47 -0.68
N LEU A 230 7.81 16.53 -1.57
CA LEU A 230 7.47 16.77 -2.97
C LEU A 230 5.96 16.69 -3.22
N ARG A 231 5.14 17.12 -2.25
CA ARG A 231 3.67 17.11 -2.36
C ARG A 231 3.16 18.17 -3.33
N HIS A 232 2.48 17.71 -4.38
CA HIS A 232 1.89 18.56 -5.41
C HIS A 232 0.59 17.94 -5.94
N GLU A 233 -0.33 18.74 -6.47
CA GLU A 233 -1.61 18.25 -7.02
C GLU A 233 -1.40 17.28 -8.19
N HIS A 234 -0.49 17.63 -9.10
CA HIS A 234 -0.14 16.81 -10.27
C HIS A 234 1.03 15.84 -10.02
N ILE A 235 1.23 15.41 -8.77
CA ILE A 235 2.14 14.33 -8.38
C ILE A 235 1.35 13.36 -7.49
N ALA A 236 1.40 12.07 -7.79
CA ALA A 236 0.71 11.02 -7.04
C ALA A 236 1.40 10.82 -5.67
N ASN A 237 0.93 11.61 -4.71
CA ASN A 237 1.55 11.82 -3.41
C ASN A 237 1.56 10.55 -2.54
N VAL A 238 2.51 10.51 -1.61
CA VAL A 238 2.50 9.54 -0.52
C VAL A 238 1.51 10.03 0.52
N TRP A 239 0.30 9.45 0.51
CA TRP A 239 -0.69 9.70 1.55
C TRP A 239 -0.24 9.07 2.87
N ALA A 240 0.12 7.79 2.85
CA ALA A 240 0.75 7.09 3.96
C ALA A 240 1.62 5.94 3.43
N SER A 241 2.40 5.34 4.31
CA SER A 241 3.28 4.23 3.96
C SER A 241 3.38 3.21 5.07
N TYR A 242 3.76 2.00 4.73
CA TYR A 242 4.08 0.98 5.73
C TYR A 242 5.04 -0.06 5.20
N THR A 243 5.65 -0.81 6.11
CA THR A 243 6.42 -2.02 5.80
C THR A 243 5.77 -3.22 6.44
N SER A 244 5.87 -4.35 5.75
CA SER A 244 5.41 -5.65 6.24
C SER A 244 6.25 -6.71 5.52
N GLU A 245 6.82 -7.65 6.29
CA GLU A 245 7.74 -8.68 5.80
C GLU A 245 8.91 -8.06 5.02
N ASP A 246 9.18 -8.47 3.78
CA ASP A 246 10.25 -7.94 2.94
C ASP A 246 9.79 -6.86 1.95
N SER A 247 8.64 -6.23 2.23
CA SER A 247 7.99 -5.31 1.30
C SER A 247 7.60 -3.98 1.94
N GLY A 248 7.76 -2.93 1.16
CA GLY A 248 7.32 -1.58 1.45
C GLY A 248 6.09 -1.26 0.63
N TYR A 249 5.16 -0.54 1.24
CA TYR A 249 3.88 -0.21 0.63
C TYR A 249 3.65 1.29 0.75
N ILE A 250 3.18 1.88 -0.35
CA ILE A 250 2.80 3.29 -0.43
C ILE A 250 1.33 3.37 -0.78
N LEU A 251 0.61 4.19 -0.03
CA LEU A 251 -0.77 4.58 -0.30
C LEU A 251 -0.77 5.97 -0.93
N SER A 252 -1.53 6.15 -2.00
CA SER A 252 -1.74 7.40 -2.70
C SER A 252 -3.23 7.73 -2.73
N ASP A 253 -3.57 8.99 -2.48
CA ASP A 253 -4.91 9.54 -2.64
C ASP A 253 -5.24 9.85 -4.11
N PHE A 254 -4.23 10.03 -4.97
CA PHE A 254 -4.42 10.02 -6.42
C PHE A 254 -4.72 8.60 -6.90
N VAL A 255 -5.97 8.32 -7.27
CA VAL A 255 -6.44 7.02 -7.76
C VAL A 255 -6.54 7.04 -9.29
N GLY A 256 -5.48 6.59 -9.96
CA GLY A 256 -5.46 6.42 -11.41
C GLY A 256 -6.41 5.32 -11.91
N GLU A 257 -7.15 5.64 -12.96
CA GLU A 257 -7.90 4.68 -13.80
C GLU A 257 -7.05 4.20 -14.99
N HIS A 258 -6.17 5.07 -15.49
CA HIS A 258 -5.28 4.79 -16.61
C HIS A 258 -3.88 5.33 -16.36
N THR A 259 -2.88 4.68 -16.94
CA THR A 259 -1.63 5.38 -17.31
C THR A 259 -1.86 6.10 -18.62
N LEU A 260 -1.08 7.14 -18.92
CA LEU A 260 -1.10 7.77 -20.23
C LEU A 260 -0.82 6.76 -21.35
N SER A 261 0.06 5.77 -21.14
CA SER A 261 0.28 4.66 -22.08
C SER A 261 -1.04 3.93 -22.37
N THR A 262 -1.69 3.39 -21.33
CA THR A 262 -2.94 2.64 -21.51
C THR A 262 -4.07 3.51 -22.05
N PHE A 263 -4.07 4.81 -21.74
CA PHE A 263 -5.06 5.75 -22.27
C PHE A 263 -4.92 5.93 -23.78
N ILE A 264 -3.69 6.07 -24.27
CA ILE A 264 -3.38 6.16 -25.70
C ILE A 264 -3.70 4.84 -26.41
N ASP A 265 -3.35 3.70 -25.80
CA ASP A 265 -3.55 2.38 -26.38
C ASP A 265 -5.04 2.03 -26.53
N HIS A 266 -5.87 2.34 -25.52
CA HIS A 266 -7.30 2.01 -25.55
C HIS A 266 -8.09 2.85 -26.55
N ARG A 267 -7.60 4.05 -26.93
CA ARG A 267 -8.20 5.02 -27.88
C ARG A 267 -9.62 5.52 -27.58
N THR A 268 -10.42 4.79 -26.81
CA THR A 268 -11.79 5.12 -26.42
C THR A 268 -12.07 4.96 -24.90
N PRO A 269 -11.22 5.49 -24.00
CA PRO A 269 -11.53 5.48 -22.57
C PRO A 269 -12.86 6.20 -22.28
N MET A 270 -13.74 5.57 -21.49
CA MET A 270 -15.12 6.04 -21.26
C MET A 270 -15.17 7.45 -20.67
N GLN A 271 -14.27 7.77 -19.74
CA GLN A 271 -14.16 9.08 -19.12
C GLN A 271 -13.79 10.19 -20.11
N PHE A 272 -13.01 9.87 -21.14
CA PHE A 272 -12.67 10.80 -22.22
C PHE A 272 -13.80 10.89 -23.26
N MET A 273 -14.46 9.77 -23.55
CA MET A 273 -15.56 9.73 -24.51
C MET A 273 -16.80 10.49 -24.05
N ARG A 274 -16.99 10.64 -22.74
CA ARG A 274 -18.03 11.50 -22.14
C ARG A 274 -17.81 13.00 -22.41
N ILE A 275 -16.60 13.40 -22.76
CA ILE A 275 -16.27 14.81 -23.05
C ILE A 275 -16.69 15.14 -24.49
N PRO A 276 -17.43 16.25 -24.72
CA PRO A 276 -17.76 16.74 -26.05
C PRO A 276 -16.49 16.91 -26.90
N VAL A 277 -16.54 16.49 -28.17
CA VAL A 277 -15.38 16.49 -29.08
C VAL A 277 -14.70 17.87 -29.14
N ALA A 278 -15.48 18.96 -29.13
CA ALA A 278 -14.99 20.33 -29.15
C ALA A 278 -14.15 20.73 -27.91
N GLN A 279 -14.34 20.07 -26.76
CA GLN A 279 -13.65 20.37 -25.51
C GLN A 279 -12.40 19.50 -25.30
N ARG A 280 -12.25 18.41 -26.04
CA ARG A 280 -11.12 17.47 -25.88
C ARG A 280 -9.74 18.12 -26.11
N PRO A 281 -9.54 19.00 -27.10
CA PRO A 281 -8.25 19.68 -27.27
C PRO A 281 -7.89 20.57 -26.06
N ALA A 282 -8.88 21.21 -25.45
CA ALA A 282 -8.66 22.06 -24.27
C ALA A 282 -8.18 21.21 -23.06
N LEU A 283 -8.80 20.05 -22.82
CA LEU A 283 -8.35 19.11 -21.78
C LEU A 283 -6.89 18.67 -21.99
N LEU A 284 -6.50 18.36 -23.23
CA LEU A 284 -5.12 17.94 -23.51
C LEU A 284 -4.10 19.06 -23.27
N LEU A 285 -4.47 20.31 -23.57
CA LEU A 285 -3.64 21.48 -23.26
C LEU A 285 -3.55 21.71 -21.74
N GLU A 286 -4.66 21.51 -21.02
CA GLU A 286 -4.71 21.57 -19.56
C GLU A 286 -3.77 20.52 -18.94
N TRP A 287 -3.75 19.29 -19.46
CA TRP A 287 -2.80 18.26 -19.01
C TRP A 287 -1.34 18.69 -19.16
N ILE A 288 -0.99 19.32 -20.28
CA ILE A 288 0.37 19.82 -20.49
C ILE A 288 0.70 20.91 -19.47
N HIS A 289 -0.25 21.81 -19.19
CA HIS A 289 -0.10 22.85 -18.16
C HIS A 289 0.12 22.23 -16.77
N CYS A 290 -0.76 21.31 -16.36
CA CYS A 290 -0.69 20.60 -15.08
C CYS A 290 0.65 19.87 -14.87
N LEU A 291 1.12 19.14 -15.88
CA LEU A 291 2.41 18.44 -15.80
C LEU A 291 3.59 19.41 -15.80
N SER A 292 3.52 20.50 -16.57
CA SER A 292 4.57 21.53 -16.58
C SER A 292 4.69 22.24 -15.23
N ASP A 293 3.56 22.51 -14.57
CA ASP A 293 3.51 23.09 -13.23
C ASP A 293 4.15 22.16 -12.18
N ALA A 294 3.83 20.85 -12.20
CA ALA A 294 4.51 19.87 -11.35
C ALA A 294 6.03 19.80 -11.59
N LEU A 295 6.48 19.90 -12.84
CA LEU A 295 7.92 19.92 -13.14
C LEU A 295 8.59 21.20 -12.63
N ALA A 296 7.95 22.36 -12.80
CA ALA A 296 8.44 23.62 -12.25
C ALA A 296 8.58 23.54 -10.72
N PHE A 297 7.57 22.97 -10.05
CA PHE A 297 7.58 22.72 -8.61
C PHE A 297 8.76 21.82 -8.16
N LEU A 298 9.04 20.74 -8.89
CA LEU A 298 10.14 19.82 -8.60
C LEU A 298 11.50 20.51 -8.81
N HIS A 299 11.66 21.20 -9.94
CA HIS A 299 12.90 21.90 -10.29
C HIS A 299 13.20 23.04 -9.31
N HIS A 300 12.18 23.75 -8.83
CA HIS A 300 12.34 24.78 -7.79
C HIS A 300 12.92 24.21 -6.49
N ARG A 301 12.69 22.91 -6.22
CA ARG A 301 13.26 22.17 -5.08
C ARG A 301 14.55 21.42 -5.43
N GLY A 302 15.17 21.73 -6.56
CA GLY A 302 16.41 21.09 -7.02
C GLY A 302 16.27 19.60 -7.32
N THR A 303 15.05 19.11 -7.57
CA THR A 303 14.79 17.70 -7.84
C THR A 303 14.36 17.53 -9.29
N ALA A 304 15.06 16.69 -10.04
CA ALA A 304 14.61 16.26 -11.36
C ALA A 304 13.65 15.08 -11.23
N HIS A 305 12.60 15.04 -12.06
CA HIS A 305 11.71 13.87 -12.07
C HIS A 305 12.45 12.60 -12.57
N ALA A 306 13.31 12.72 -13.58
CA ALA A 306 14.17 11.65 -14.11
C ALA A 306 13.47 10.36 -14.61
N ALA A 307 12.15 10.37 -14.77
CA ALA A 307 11.37 9.19 -15.17
C ALA A 307 10.04 9.56 -15.85
N ILE A 308 10.04 10.64 -16.64
CA ILE A 308 8.87 11.10 -17.38
C ILE A 308 8.67 10.17 -18.57
N ARG A 309 7.59 9.38 -18.55
CA ARG A 309 7.19 8.47 -19.63
C ARG A 309 5.71 8.13 -19.49
N PRO A 310 5.02 7.67 -20.56
CA PRO A 310 3.58 7.43 -20.51
C PRO A 310 3.13 6.43 -19.45
N SER A 311 3.92 5.39 -19.15
CA SER A 311 3.64 4.45 -18.06
C SER A 311 3.72 5.04 -16.63
N ASN A 312 4.37 6.18 -16.46
CA ASN A 312 4.53 6.87 -15.17
C ASN A 312 3.65 8.12 -15.05
N ILE A 313 2.66 8.29 -15.91
CA ILE A 313 1.69 9.40 -15.82
C ILE A 313 0.31 8.80 -15.62
N LEU A 314 -0.37 9.18 -14.54
CA LEU A 314 -1.68 8.67 -14.15
C LEU A 314 -2.78 9.63 -14.59
N ILE A 315 -3.93 9.05 -14.97
CA ILE A 315 -5.15 9.76 -15.29
C ILE A 315 -6.26 9.17 -14.41
N ASP A 316 -6.94 10.01 -13.62
CA ASP A 316 -8.02 9.58 -12.73
C ASP A 316 -9.38 9.47 -13.46
N HIS A 317 -10.43 9.14 -12.71
CA HIS A 317 -11.80 9.04 -13.24
C HIS A 317 -12.34 10.35 -13.84
N ASN A 318 -11.88 11.49 -13.31
CA ASN A 318 -12.33 12.83 -13.68
C ASN A 318 -11.47 13.45 -14.78
N ASN A 319 -10.51 12.70 -15.34
CA ASN A 319 -9.49 13.18 -16.29
C ASN A 319 -8.49 14.17 -15.69
N HIS A 320 -8.25 14.19 -14.39
CA HIS A 320 -7.06 14.85 -13.84
C HIS A 320 -5.82 14.01 -14.13
N ILE A 321 -4.68 14.69 -14.27
CA ILE A 321 -3.41 14.07 -14.61
C ILE A 321 -2.38 14.30 -13.49
N ALA A 322 -1.56 13.28 -13.21
CA ALA A 322 -0.47 13.40 -12.25
C ALA A 322 0.71 12.51 -12.62
N PHE A 323 1.92 12.92 -12.24
CA PHE A 323 3.08 12.04 -12.29
C PHE A 323 3.02 10.96 -11.20
N ALA A 324 3.26 9.71 -11.58
CA ALA A 324 3.58 8.63 -10.65
C ALA A 324 5.08 8.51 -10.46
N ASP A 325 5.49 8.28 -9.21
CA ASP A 325 6.82 7.81 -8.83
C ASP A 325 7.98 8.64 -9.39
N VAL A 326 8.37 9.68 -8.64
CA VAL A 326 9.58 10.46 -8.93
C VAL A 326 10.79 9.53 -9.08
N GLY A 327 11.45 9.58 -10.24
CA GLY A 327 12.54 8.69 -10.63
C GLY A 327 13.77 8.78 -9.73
N ALA A 328 13.99 9.92 -9.09
CA ALA A 328 15.03 10.13 -8.09
C ALA A 328 14.87 9.23 -6.85
N LEU A 329 13.65 8.77 -6.55
CA LEU A 329 13.34 7.89 -5.42
C LEU A 329 13.66 6.44 -5.80
N ARG A 330 14.88 6.00 -5.48
CA ARG A 330 15.45 4.74 -5.98
C ARG A 330 14.64 3.51 -5.56
N THR A 331 14.15 3.48 -4.31
CA THR A 331 13.34 2.37 -3.82
C THR A 331 11.99 2.28 -4.53
N PHE A 332 11.45 3.40 -5.02
CA PHE A 332 10.19 3.44 -5.78
C PHE A 332 10.35 2.95 -7.22
N GLN A 333 11.58 2.69 -7.66
CA GLN A 333 11.86 2.09 -8.97
C GLN A 333 12.12 0.57 -8.87
N ARG A 334 12.26 0.03 -7.66
CA ARG A 334 12.52 -1.41 -7.47
C ARG A 334 11.30 -2.26 -7.83
N GLY A 335 11.55 -3.40 -8.46
CA GLY A 335 10.50 -4.36 -8.86
C GLY A 335 9.69 -3.95 -10.09
N LYS A 336 9.89 -2.73 -10.61
CA LYS A 336 9.30 -2.31 -11.87
C LYS A 336 10.02 -2.94 -13.05
N LYS A 337 9.25 -3.45 -14.01
CA LYS A 337 9.76 -3.86 -15.32
C LYS A 337 9.34 -2.79 -16.33
N PRO A 338 10.09 -1.69 -16.47
CA PRO A 338 9.72 -0.66 -17.42
C PRO A 338 9.75 -1.24 -18.84
N GLN A 339 8.85 -0.76 -19.69
CA GLN A 339 8.90 -1.11 -21.10
C GLN A 339 10.20 -0.56 -21.69
N LYS A 340 11.03 -1.44 -22.25
CA LYS A 340 12.36 -1.07 -22.76
C LYS A 340 12.27 0.03 -23.82
N THR A 341 11.25 -0.05 -24.67
CA THR A 341 10.93 0.94 -25.70
C THR A 341 10.69 2.32 -25.09
N GLU A 342 9.79 2.45 -24.10
CA GLU A 342 9.57 3.75 -23.44
C GLU A 342 10.81 4.28 -22.73
N THR A 343 11.62 3.40 -22.14
CA THR A 343 12.85 3.83 -21.46
C THR A 343 13.85 4.42 -22.45
N TYR A 344 13.85 3.95 -23.69
CA TYR A 344 14.71 4.49 -24.74
C TYR A 344 14.10 5.74 -25.38
N ASP A 345 12.83 5.69 -25.79
CA ASP A 345 12.16 6.75 -26.57
C ASP A 345 12.00 8.06 -25.79
N TYR A 346 11.88 7.99 -24.46
CA TYR A 346 11.68 9.15 -23.59
C TYR A 346 12.93 9.50 -22.76
N ALA A 347 14.04 8.78 -22.95
CA ALA A 347 15.30 9.10 -22.30
C ALA A 347 16.01 10.26 -23.00
N ALA A 348 16.56 11.17 -22.19
CA ALA A 348 17.43 12.21 -22.70
C ALA A 348 18.76 11.59 -23.19
N PRO A 349 19.35 12.07 -24.29
CA PRO A 349 20.53 11.43 -24.91
C PRO A 349 21.72 11.31 -23.96
N GLU A 350 21.93 12.27 -23.05
CA GLU A 350 22.98 12.25 -22.04
C GLU A 350 22.86 11.11 -21.03
N SER A 351 21.64 10.63 -20.77
CA SER A 351 21.40 9.48 -19.88
C SER A 351 21.84 8.15 -20.50
N GLN A 352 21.95 8.10 -21.82
CA GLN A 352 22.46 6.94 -22.56
C GLN A 352 23.99 6.96 -22.66
N VAL A 353 24.59 8.15 -22.54
CA VAL A 353 26.03 8.38 -22.66
C VAL A 353 26.75 8.27 -21.31
N SER A 354 26.12 8.69 -20.20
CA SER A 354 26.69 8.65 -18.86
C SER A 354 25.93 7.72 -17.91
N LYS A 355 26.63 6.75 -17.31
CA LYS A 355 26.10 5.93 -16.20
C LYS A 355 26.20 6.63 -14.83
N ALA A 356 26.78 7.84 -14.76
CA ALA A 356 26.88 8.62 -13.53
C ALA A 356 25.76 9.68 -13.49
N PRO A 357 25.04 9.82 -12.35
CA PRO A 357 23.99 10.83 -12.22
C PRO A 357 24.57 12.24 -12.38
N ILE A 358 23.96 13.03 -13.27
CA ILE A 358 24.32 14.43 -13.48
C ILE A 358 23.78 15.23 -12.30
N VAL A 359 24.69 15.79 -11.50
CA VAL A 359 24.35 16.75 -10.45
C VAL A 359 24.20 18.11 -11.12
N VAL A 360 23.01 18.69 -11.07
CA VAL A 360 22.79 20.07 -11.55
C VAL A 360 23.31 21.02 -10.47
N PRO A 361 24.31 21.88 -10.73
CA PRO A 361 24.81 22.82 -9.74
C PRO A 361 23.72 23.81 -9.35
N SER A 362 23.52 24.03 -8.05
CA SER A 362 22.48 24.91 -7.50
C SER A 362 22.78 26.41 -7.58
N SER A 363 23.73 26.82 -8.42
CA SER A 363 24.16 28.22 -8.54
C SER A 363 24.59 28.54 -9.97
N PRO A 364 24.28 29.76 -10.48
CA PRO A 364 24.74 30.18 -11.80
C PRO A 364 26.28 30.22 -11.82
N PRO A 365 26.94 29.81 -12.91
CA PRO A 365 28.39 29.81 -12.97
C PRO A 365 28.91 31.23 -12.81
N ALA A 366 29.94 31.38 -11.97
CA ALA A 366 30.67 32.63 -11.84
C ALA A 366 31.31 32.99 -13.20
N ALA A 367 31.36 34.28 -13.52
CA ALA A 367 31.77 34.88 -14.81
C ALA A 367 33.25 34.63 -15.23
N LYS A 368 33.85 33.49 -14.87
CA LYS A 368 35.24 33.13 -15.23
C LYS A 368 35.35 32.07 -16.33
N ASP A 369 34.26 31.40 -16.71
CA ASP A 369 34.29 30.30 -17.70
C ASP A 369 33.78 30.66 -19.11
N GLU A 370 33.54 31.95 -19.37
CA GLU A 370 33.04 32.42 -20.68
C GLU A 370 34.05 32.15 -21.82
N LEU A 371 35.36 32.09 -21.50
CA LEU A 371 36.43 31.82 -22.46
C LEU A 371 36.64 30.33 -22.79
N GLU A 372 36.17 29.40 -21.97
CA GLU A 372 36.19 27.97 -22.28
C GLU A 372 34.96 27.55 -23.10
N TYR A 373 33.82 28.21 -22.88
CA TYR A 373 32.59 27.98 -23.65
C TYR A 373 32.77 28.34 -25.13
N GLU A 374 33.42 29.47 -25.47
CA GLU A 374 33.68 29.84 -26.86
C GLU A 374 34.59 28.85 -27.61
N ARG A 375 35.53 28.18 -26.92
CA ARG A 375 36.45 27.21 -27.54
C ARG A 375 35.80 25.86 -27.87
N LEU A 376 34.68 25.53 -27.24
CA LEU A 376 33.93 24.28 -27.50
C LEU A 376 33.06 24.37 -28.75
N PHE A 377 32.60 25.58 -29.12
CA PHE A 377 31.73 25.79 -30.28
C PHE A 377 32.45 26.02 -31.61
N ASP A 378 33.77 26.22 -31.59
CA ASP A 378 34.57 26.54 -32.80
C ASP A 378 35.28 25.31 -33.43
N ARG A 379 34.85 24.09 -33.07
CA ARG A 379 35.35 22.87 -33.72
C ARG A 379 34.52 22.55 -34.97
N PRO A 380 35.14 22.45 -36.17
CA PRO A 380 34.41 22.06 -37.37
C PRO A 380 33.83 20.66 -37.22
N ILE A 381 32.52 20.55 -37.43
CA ILE A 381 31.77 19.30 -37.41
C ILE A 381 32.21 18.46 -38.62
N TYR A 382 33.02 17.44 -38.38
CA TYR A 382 33.27 16.39 -39.37
C TYR A 382 32.05 15.45 -39.38
N TRP A 383 31.29 15.46 -40.48
CA TRP A 383 30.29 14.43 -40.75
C TRP A 383 31.01 13.09 -41.02
N GLN A 384 31.07 12.21 -40.01
CA GLN A 384 31.40 10.80 -40.24
C GLN A 384 30.20 10.11 -40.89
N GLN A 385 30.30 9.89 -42.21
CA GLN A 385 29.47 8.91 -42.91
C GLN A 385 29.85 7.51 -42.42
N HIS A 386 28.87 6.77 -41.88
CA HIS A 386 28.97 5.33 -41.67
C HIS A 386 27.93 4.58 -42.53
N PRO A 387 28.21 3.33 -42.90
CA PRO A 387 27.90 2.82 -44.23
C PRO A 387 26.52 2.18 -44.35
N GLU A 388 26.06 2.18 -45.60
CA GLU A 388 24.88 1.58 -46.20
C GLU A 388 24.32 0.34 -45.48
N GLN A 389 23.07 0.43 -45.02
CA GLN A 389 22.19 -0.74 -44.93
C GLN A 389 21.20 -0.69 -46.10
N GLN A 390 21.27 -1.75 -46.90
CA GLN A 390 20.54 -1.97 -48.15
C GLN A 390 19.04 -1.72 -48.01
N LEU A 391 18.55 -0.69 -48.70
CA LEU A 391 17.15 -0.54 -49.07
C LEU A 391 16.85 -1.48 -50.23
N VAL A 392 15.90 -2.41 -50.04
CA VAL A 392 15.31 -3.20 -51.12
C VAL A 392 14.36 -2.28 -51.89
N PRO A 393 14.55 -2.04 -53.21
CA PRO A 393 13.70 -1.10 -53.92
C PRO A 393 12.37 -1.74 -54.33
N TYR A 394 11.30 -1.03 -53.99
CA TYR A 394 9.96 -1.20 -54.53
C TYR A 394 9.98 -0.83 -56.02
N SER A 395 9.75 -1.79 -56.92
CA SER A 395 9.55 -1.51 -58.35
C SER A 395 8.06 -1.45 -58.67
N ALA A 396 7.58 -0.26 -59.05
CA ALA A 396 6.28 -0.08 -59.68
C ALA A 396 6.50 0.31 -61.15
N HIS A 397 6.02 -0.51 -62.09
CA HIS A 397 5.56 -0.04 -63.40
C HIS A 397 4.42 -0.95 -63.92
N GLN A 398 3.34 -0.27 -64.33
CA GLN A 398 2.06 -0.70 -64.90
C GLN A 398 2.19 -1.27 -66.36
N PRO A 399 1.11 -1.44 -67.16
CA PRO A 399 -0.10 -2.26 -67.03
C PRO A 399 -0.35 -3.19 -68.27
N GLY A 400 -1.36 -4.07 -68.19
CA GLY A 400 -1.92 -4.88 -69.29
C GLY A 400 -1.36 -6.32 -69.32
N ASN A 401 -2.10 -7.40 -69.56
CA ASN A 401 -3.27 -7.56 -70.40
C ASN A 401 -4.08 -8.81 -69.97
N LEU A 402 -5.33 -8.88 -70.43
CA LEU A 402 -6.30 -9.96 -70.21
C LEU A 402 -5.80 -11.37 -70.58
N SER A 403 -6.32 -12.39 -69.87
CA SER A 403 -7.09 -13.55 -70.40
C SER A 403 -6.74 -14.89 -69.72
N THR A 404 -7.78 -15.62 -69.29
CA THR A 404 -7.92 -17.10 -69.29
C THR A 404 -6.97 -17.92 -68.39
N LEU A 405 -7.36 -18.93 -67.61
CA LEU A 405 -8.32 -20.03 -67.81
C LEU A 405 -8.59 -20.74 -66.46
N HIS A 406 -9.74 -21.41 -66.38
CA HIS A 406 -10.15 -22.37 -65.36
C HIS A 406 -9.13 -23.48 -65.06
N GLY A 407 -9.21 -23.97 -63.83
CA GLY A 407 -8.74 -25.27 -63.35
C GLY A 407 -9.25 -25.50 -61.95
#